data_AF-A0A140L7C1-F1
#
_entry.id   AF-A0A140L7C1-F1
#
_cell.length_a   1.000
_cell.length_b   1.000
_cell.length_c   1.000
_cell.angle_alpha   90.00
_cell.angle_beta   90.00
_cell.angle_gamma   90.00
#
_symmetry.space_group_name_H-M   'P 1'
#
loop_
_entity.id
_entity.type
_entity.pdbx_description
1 polymer ?
#
loop_
_entity_poly.entity_id
_entity_poly.type
_entity_poly.pdbx_seq_one_letter_code
_entity_poly.pdbx_strand_id
1 'polypeptide(L)'
;MELKKISDRVYYISNVVNIGCIVSGKEAVVIDTGLEDAVGKKIVNILGKEGLTVRVIINTHSHADHFGGNAYIQEKTGAVVYAPAMEESIIQYPYFEPFYLFSGANPVKELQNKFLMGKPSKVDYVIPKGETTLDILGIKLGIIPLPGHSMNQIGIEIDNILFCGDAFISEEVLKKHKIPFHMDINRQRETLQWFMDTAYGWYIPSHGEPVERIDEVVQMHMDVLDDIEQCILQQLSWKKTTEQLVKAVCDTYGVQVSSLGQYYLLHTTIVAHIGALADMQKIRAQVENNQVYWTMV
;
A
#
# COMPACT_ATOMS: atom_id res chain seq x y z
N MET A 1 18.22 -4.39 8.38
CA MET A 1 17.28 -5.50 8.58
C MET A 1 17.64 -6.18 9.87
N GLU A 2 16.81 -5.96 10.88
CA GLU A 2 16.92 -6.51 12.22
C GLU A 2 15.57 -7.10 12.60
N LEU A 3 15.57 -8.30 13.19
CA LEU A 3 14.36 -8.93 13.71
C LEU A 3 14.04 -8.34 15.08
N LYS A 4 12.93 -7.63 15.17
CA LYS A 4 12.43 -6.99 16.39
C LYS A 4 11.23 -7.78 16.92
N LYS A 5 11.25 -8.10 18.21
CA LYS A 5 10.17 -8.83 18.91
C LYS A 5 9.08 -7.85 19.36
N ILE A 6 7.81 -8.15 19.08
CA ILE A 6 6.64 -7.42 19.59
C ILE A 6 5.96 -8.22 20.70
N SER A 7 5.75 -9.52 20.47
CA SER A 7 5.20 -10.46 21.44
C SER A 7 5.90 -11.82 21.34
N ASP A 8 5.46 -12.82 22.10
CA ASP A 8 6.08 -14.16 22.10
C ASP A 8 6.07 -14.87 20.75
N ARG A 9 5.09 -14.56 19.89
CA ARG A 9 5.00 -15.14 18.54
C ARG A 9 5.01 -14.12 17.41
N VAL A 10 4.99 -12.83 17.72
CA VAL A 10 4.91 -11.77 16.71
C VAL A 10 6.19 -10.95 16.70
N TYR A 11 6.78 -10.85 15.51
CA TYR A 11 8.00 -10.12 15.23
C TYR A 11 7.80 -9.29 13.96
N TYR A 12 8.71 -8.35 13.73
CA TYR A 12 8.87 -7.74 12.42
C TYR A 12 10.35 -7.56 12.10
N ILE A 13 10.70 -7.59 10.82
CA ILE A 13 12.04 -7.27 10.35
C ILE A 13 12.01 -5.82 9.88
N SER A 14 12.68 -4.94 10.62
CA SER A 14 12.74 -3.51 10.29
C SER A 14 13.58 -3.28 9.03
N ASN A 15 13.01 -2.59 8.05
CA ASN A 15 13.59 -2.25 6.76
C ASN A 15 12.84 -1.04 6.16
N VAL A 16 13.15 -0.65 4.92
CA VAL A 16 12.37 0.38 4.19
C VAL A 16 10.88 0.02 4.14
N VAL A 17 10.58 -1.27 3.94
CA VAL A 17 9.26 -1.90 4.16
C VAL A 17 9.42 -2.89 5.31
N ASN A 18 8.73 -2.67 6.42
CA ASN A 18 8.66 -3.59 7.53
C ASN A 18 8.06 -4.91 7.08
N ILE A 19 8.72 -6.01 7.46
CA ILE A 19 8.28 -7.36 7.11
C ILE A 19 7.71 -8.02 8.35
N GLY A 20 6.43 -8.35 8.37
CA GLY A 20 5.82 -9.03 9.50
C GLY A 20 6.26 -10.49 9.59
N CYS A 21 6.37 -11.02 10.81
CA CYS A 21 6.70 -12.42 11.04
C CYS A 21 5.90 -12.96 12.23
N ILE A 22 5.12 -14.02 11.96
CA ILE A 22 4.31 -14.71 12.97
C ILE A 22 4.82 -16.14 13.09
N VAL A 23 5.21 -16.55 14.29
CA VAL A 23 5.89 -17.81 14.57
C VAL A 23 4.93 -18.86 15.11
N SER A 24 4.99 -20.07 14.55
CA SER A 24 4.31 -21.27 15.06
C SER A 24 5.33 -22.41 15.20
N GLY A 25 5.82 -22.63 16.42
CA GLY A 25 6.87 -23.63 16.66
C GLY A 25 8.18 -23.28 15.94
N LYS A 26 8.56 -24.07 14.93
CA LYS A 26 9.75 -23.84 14.07
C LYS A 26 9.39 -23.26 12.70
N GLU A 27 8.13 -22.90 12.50
CA GLU A 27 7.61 -22.40 11.23
C GLU A 27 7.20 -20.94 11.38
N ALA A 28 7.21 -20.21 10.27
CA ALA A 28 6.85 -18.80 10.23
C ALA A 28 5.91 -18.48 9.07
N VAL A 29 4.94 -17.62 9.36
CA VAL A 29 4.21 -16.83 8.37
C VAL A 29 4.94 -15.50 8.22
N VAL A 30 5.21 -15.10 6.99
CA VAL A 30 5.83 -13.81 6.66
C VAL A 30 4.78 -12.92 6.01
N ILE A 31 4.71 -11.66 6.43
CA ILE A 31 3.80 -10.66 5.85
C ILE A 31 4.65 -9.69 5.04
N ASP A 32 4.41 -9.67 3.73
CA ASP A 32 5.21 -8.98 2.70
C ASP A 32 6.68 -9.44 2.62
N THR A 33 7.39 -9.09 1.54
CA THR A 33 8.72 -9.67 1.25
C THR A 33 9.75 -8.70 0.69
N GLY A 34 9.44 -7.41 0.63
CA GLY A 34 10.35 -6.39 0.11
C GLY A 34 10.41 -6.37 -1.43
N LEU A 35 11.22 -5.45 -1.95
CA LEU A 35 11.29 -5.12 -3.39
C LEU A 35 11.96 -6.16 -4.30
N GLU A 36 12.83 -7.02 -3.77
CA GLU A 36 13.68 -7.87 -4.61
C GLU A 36 14.22 -9.11 -3.90
N ASP A 37 14.72 -10.08 -4.68
CA ASP A 37 15.33 -11.34 -4.21
C ASP A 37 16.36 -11.13 -3.09
N ALA A 38 17.13 -10.03 -3.13
CA ALA A 38 18.13 -9.74 -2.12
C ALA A 38 17.50 -9.49 -0.74
N VAL A 39 16.28 -8.92 -0.69
CA VAL A 39 15.49 -8.77 0.54
C VAL A 39 14.94 -10.12 0.98
N GLY A 40 14.34 -10.88 0.05
CA GLY A 40 13.87 -12.25 0.31
C GLY A 40 14.96 -13.15 0.92
N LYS A 41 16.19 -13.09 0.39
CA LYS A 41 17.37 -13.79 0.93
C LYS A 41 17.71 -13.37 2.36
N LYS A 42 17.63 -12.08 2.66
CA LYS A 42 17.89 -11.58 4.01
C LYS A 42 16.82 -12.08 4.99
N ILE A 43 15.54 -12.09 4.58
CA ILE A 43 14.43 -12.62 5.40
C ILE A 43 14.69 -14.08 5.75
N VAL A 44 14.94 -14.94 4.75
CA VAL A 44 15.25 -16.37 4.97
C VAL A 44 16.44 -16.57 5.89
N ASN A 45 17.52 -15.80 5.69
CA ASN A 45 18.73 -15.93 6.52
C ASN A 45 18.51 -15.48 7.96
N ILE A 46 17.73 -14.40 8.18
CA ILE A 46 17.43 -13.89 9.52
C ILE A 46 16.60 -14.93 10.28
N LEU A 47 15.51 -15.40 9.68
CA LEU A 47 14.63 -16.39 10.32
C LEU A 47 15.33 -17.74 10.50
N GLY A 48 16.14 -18.16 9.53
CA GLY A 48 16.91 -19.41 9.62
C GLY A 48 17.95 -19.41 10.75
N LYS A 49 18.54 -18.25 11.11
CA LYS A 49 19.44 -18.14 12.27
C LYS A 49 18.73 -18.39 13.60
N GLU A 50 17.44 -18.05 13.66
CA GLU A 50 16.56 -18.34 14.80
C GLU A 50 15.98 -19.77 14.75
N GLY A 51 16.38 -20.59 13.77
CA GLY A 51 15.87 -21.94 13.58
C GLY A 51 14.46 -22.01 13.01
N LEU A 52 13.98 -20.91 12.41
CA LEU A 52 12.64 -20.80 11.82
C LEU A 52 12.67 -21.05 10.31
N THR A 53 11.63 -21.71 9.80
CA THR A 53 11.41 -21.94 8.37
C THR A 53 10.17 -21.19 7.90
N VAL A 54 10.30 -20.36 6.86
CA VAL A 54 9.14 -19.71 6.25
C VAL A 54 8.28 -20.75 5.54
N ARG A 55 6.99 -20.83 5.88
CA ARG A 55 6.04 -21.77 5.26
C ARG A 55 4.94 -21.08 4.48
N VAL A 56 4.55 -19.88 4.91
CA VAL A 56 3.51 -19.09 4.26
C VAL A 56 3.98 -17.65 4.12
N ILE A 57 3.71 -17.06 2.97
CA ILE A 57 3.83 -15.62 2.73
C ILE A 57 2.42 -15.10 2.55
N ILE A 58 2.07 -14.01 3.23
CA ILE A 58 0.83 -13.27 2.98
C ILE A 58 1.23 -11.88 2.48
N ASN A 59 0.85 -11.53 1.25
CA ASN A 59 1.02 -10.17 0.77
C ASN A 59 -0.18 -9.32 1.16
N THR A 60 0.07 -8.13 1.70
CA THR A 60 -0.98 -7.16 2.05
C THR A 60 -1.63 -6.58 0.80
N HIS A 61 -0.82 -6.30 -0.22
CA HIS A 61 -1.21 -5.83 -1.54
C HIS A 61 -0.10 -6.06 -2.58
N SER A 62 -0.28 -5.57 -3.81
CA SER A 62 0.58 -5.90 -4.95
C SER A 62 1.59 -4.82 -5.37
N HIS A 63 1.92 -3.82 -4.54
CA HIS A 63 3.05 -2.95 -4.89
C HIS A 63 4.37 -3.73 -4.81
N ALA A 64 5.32 -3.39 -5.68
CA ALA A 64 6.51 -4.21 -5.94
C ALA A 64 7.36 -4.47 -4.68
N ASP A 65 7.38 -3.51 -3.76
CA ASP A 65 8.09 -3.59 -2.48
C ASP A 65 7.40 -4.43 -1.41
N HIS A 66 6.21 -4.97 -1.70
CA HIS A 66 5.50 -5.91 -0.82
C HIS A 66 5.64 -7.36 -1.26
N PHE A 67 5.86 -7.63 -2.55
CA PHE A 67 5.92 -9.00 -3.07
C PHE A 67 7.21 -9.36 -3.82
N GLY A 68 8.10 -8.42 -4.10
CA GLY A 68 9.28 -8.63 -4.94
C GLY A 68 10.29 -9.66 -4.41
N GLY A 69 10.23 -10.02 -3.12
CA GLY A 69 11.01 -11.09 -2.52
C GLY A 69 10.35 -12.48 -2.54
N ASN A 70 9.07 -12.58 -2.94
CA ASN A 70 8.27 -13.81 -2.89
C ASN A 70 8.95 -14.96 -3.63
N ALA A 71 9.30 -14.74 -4.91
CA ALA A 71 9.82 -15.79 -5.79
C ALA A 71 11.08 -16.44 -5.20
N TYR A 72 11.98 -15.64 -4.61
CA TYR A 72 13.17 -16.16 -3.93
C TYR A 72 12.80 -17.04 -2.73
N ILE A 73 11.88 -16.58 -1.88
CA ILE A 73 11.47 -17.30 -0.67
C ILE A 73 10.78 -18.61 -1.06
N GLN A 74 9.86 -18.59 -2.03
CA GLN A 74 9.21 -19.80 -2.57
C GLN A 74 10.25 -20.81 -3.06
N GLU A 75 11.21 -20.37 -3.88
CA GLU A 75 12.27 -21.25 -4.43
C GLU A 75 13.13 -21.87 -3.31
N LYS A 76 13.45 -21.11 -2.26
CA LYS A 76 14.36 -21.58 -1.20
C LYS A 76 13.70 -22.39 -0.10
N THR A 77 12.42 -22.17 0.17
CA THR A 77 11.75 -22.75 1.34
C THR A 77 10.58 -23.66 0.98
N GLY A 78 10.06 -23.57 -0.26
CA GLY A 78 8.79 -24.18 -0.62
C GLY A 78 7.59 -23.51 0.04
N ALA A 79 7.74 -22.29 0.56
CA ALA A 79 6.64 -21.51 1.10
C ALA A 79 5.55 -21.27 0.04
N VAL A 80 4.31 -21.23 0.49
CA VAL A 80 3.16 -20.90 -0.35
C VAL A 80 2.78 -19.42 -0.18
N VAL A 81 2.33 -18.78 -1.26
CA VAL A 81 1.95 -17.35 -1.26
C VAL A 81 0.43 -17.20 -1.22
N TYR A 82 -0.02 -16.35 -0.31
CA TYR A 82 -1.40 -15.94 -0.13
C TYR A 82 -1.49 -14.46 -0.51
N ALA A 83 -2.46 -14.09 -1.33
CA ALA A 83 -2.70 -12.70 -1.68
C ALA A 83 -4.20 -12.45 -1.86
N PRO A 84 -4.71 -11.26 -1.54
CA PRO A 84 -6.10 -10.92 -1.77
C PRO A 84 -6.45 -10.90 -3.26
N ALA A 85 -7.74 -11.12 -3.54
CA ALA A 85 -8.30 -10.97 -4.89
C ALA A 85 -7.93 -9.60 -5.49
N MET A 86 -7.79 -9.53 -6.82
CA MET A 86 -7.25 -8.39 -7.58
C MET A 86 -5.73 -8.17 -7.43
N GLU A 87 -5.21 -8.14 -6.20
CA GLU A 87 -3.78 -7.96 -5.94
C GLU A 87 -2.97 -9.17 -6.45
N GLU A 88 -3.52 -10.38 -6.31
CA GLU A 88 -2.90 -11.60 -6.82
C GLU A 88 -2.56 -11.53 -8.32
N SER A 89 -3.45 -10.91 -9.11
CA SER A 89 -3.28 -10.84 -10.56
C SER A 89 -2.07 -9.99 -10.92
N ILE A 90 -1.80 -8.91 -10.17
CA ILE A 90 -0.62 -8.07 -10.36
C ILE A 90 0.64 -8.78 -9.84
N ILE A 91 0.57 -9.51 -8.73
CA ILE A 91 1.71 -10.30 -8.22
C ILE A 91 2.16 -11.36 -9.23
N GLN A 92 1.20 -12.06 -9.87
CA GLN A 92 1.48 -13.07 -10.89
C GLN A 92 1.85 -12.44 -12.25
N TYR A 93 1.26 -11.28 -12.57
CA TYR A 93 1.49 -10.55 -13.82
C TYR A 93 1.80 -9.06 -13.55
N PRO A 94 3.02 -8.73 -13.08
CA PRO A 94 3.39 -7.37 -12.65
C PRO A 94 3.26 -6.29 -13.70
N TYR A 95 3.14 -6.67 -14.97
CA TYR A 95 2.82 -5.75 -16.07
C TYR A 95 1.49 -4.99 -15.86
N PHE A 96 0.53 -5.56 -15.11
CA PHE A 96 -0.74 -4.91 -14.87
C PHE A 96 -0.62 -3.60 -14.09
N GLU A 97 0.39 -3.48 -13.22
CA GLU A 97 0.66 -2.27 -12.44
C GLU A 97 0.88 -1.04 -13.32
N PRO A 98 1.93 -0.97 -14.17
CA PRO A 98 2.10 0.16 -15.08
C PRO A 98 1.02 0.22 -16.17
N PHE A 99 0.33 -0.87 -16.49
CA PHE A 99 -0.75 -0.87 -17.49
C PHE A 99 -1.95 -0.03 -17.03
N TYR A 100 -2.44 -0.22 -15.79
CA TYR A 100 -3.56 0.59 -15.31
C TYR A 100 -3.13 2.03 -14.99
N LEU A 101 -1.90 2.24 -14.50
CA LEU A 101 -1.35 3.58 -14.30
C LEU A 101 -1.28 4.35 -15.63
N PHE A 102 -0.97 3.66 -16.73
CA PHE A 102 -0.90 4.24 -18.08
C PHE A 102 -2.26 4.22 -18.81
N SER A 103 -3.35 4.50 -18.08
CA SER A 103 -4.71 4.60 -18.63
C SER A 103 -5.21 3.34 -19.37
N GLY A 104 -4.73 2.16 -19.00
CA GLY A 104 -5.06 0.91 -19.69
C GLY A 104 -4.45 0.79 -21.10
N ALA A 105 -3.48 1.64 -21.44
CA ALA A 105 -2.67 1.49 -22.65
C ALA A 105 -1.39 0.70 -22.36
N ASN A 106 -0.76 0.14 -23.40
CA ASN A 106 0.52 -0.53 -23.26
C ASN A 106 1.58 0.46 -22.72
N PRO A 107 2.14 0.24 -21.52
CA PRO A 107 3.05 1.20 -20.89
C PRO A 107 4.37 1.28 -21.65
N VAL A 108 4.91 2.48 -21.75
CA VAL A 108 6.23 2.70 -22.35
C VAL A 108 7.33 2.03 -21.53
N LYS A 109 8.49 1.77 -22.16
CA LYS A 109 9.60 1.05 -21.52
C LYS A 109 10.07 1.65 -20.19
N GLU A 110 10.00 2.97 -20.03
CA GLU A 110 10.39 3.65 -18.79
C GLU A 110 9.52 3.25 -17.59
N LEU A 111 8.23 2.95 -17.81
CA LEU A 111 7.32 2.46 -16.77
C LEU A 111 7.50 0.96 -16.50
N GLN A 112 8.21 0.24 -17.35
CA GLN A 112 8.47 -1.20 -17.21
C GLN A 112 9.76 -1.45 -16.41
N ASN A 113 9.79 -0.97 -15.17
CA ASN A 113 10.96 -1.03 -14.29
C ASN A 113 10.62 -1.77 -12.98
N LYS A 114 11.64 -2.16 -12.21
CA LYS A 114 11.44 -2.98 -10.99
C LYS A 114 10.61 -2.33 -9.88
N PHE A 115 10.44 -1.01 -9.89
CA PHE A 115 9.64 -0.29 -8.90
C PHE A 115 8.14 -0.44 -9.17
N LEU A 116 7.74 -0.52 -10.44
CA LEU A 116 6.35 -0.78 -10.83
C LEU A 116 6.12 -2.26 -11.19
N MET A 117 7.16 -3.00 -11.53
CA MET A 117 7.08 -4.41 -11.93
C MET A 117 8.03 -5.23 -11.05
N GLY A 118 7.56 -5.59 -9.86
CA GLY A 118 8.25 -6.55 -8.99
C GLY A 118 8.47 -7.88 -9.70
N LYS A 119 9.38 -8.72 -9.19
CA LYS A 119 9.61 -10.04 -9.77
C LYS A 119 8.35 -10.90 -9.59
N PRO A 120 7.76 -11.46 -10.67
CA PRO A 120 6.54 -12.24 -10.56
C PRO A 120 6.74 -13.46 -9.68
N SER A 121 5.69 -13.84 -8.95
CA SER A 121 5.67 -15.03 -8.11
C SER A 121 4.33 -15.73 -8.21
N LYS A 122 4.30 -17.05 -7.97
CA LYS A 122 3.05 -17.81 -8.02
C LYS A 122 2.25 -17.50 -6.75
N VAL A 123 0.97 -17.15 -6.91
CA VAL A 123 0.03 -17.09 -5.78
C VAL A 123 -0.64 -18.46 -5.66
N ASP A 124 -0.47 -19.11 -4.51
CA ASP A 124 -0.98 -20.46 -4.24
C ASP A 124 -2.39 -20.43 -3.65
N TYR A 125 -2.76 -19.35 -2.97
CA TYR A 125 -4.08 -19.15 -2.41
C TYR A 125 -4.55 -17.70 -2.61
N VAL A 126 -5.70 -17.53 -3.25
CA VAL A 126 -6.36 -16.24 -3.39
C VAL A 126 -7.31 -16.03 -2.23
N ILE A 127 -7.06 -15.02 -1.40
CA ILE A 127 -7.93 -14.65 -0.29
C ILE A 127 -9.18 -13.96 -0.87
N PRO A 128 -10.38 -14.54 -0.73
CA PRO A 128 -11.60 -13.94 -1.28
C PRO A 128 -11.91 -12.61 -0.62
N LYS A 129 -12.53 -11.69 -1.37
CA LYS A 129 -13.06 -10.45 -0.80
C LYS A 129 -14.11 -10.78 0.27
N GLY A 130 -13.97 -10.19 1.45
CA GLY A 130 -14.86 -10.42 2.59
C GLY A 130 -14.49 -11.61 3.47
N GLU A 131 -13.43 -12.34 3.14
CA GLU A 131 -12.82 -13.29 4.08
C GLU A 131 -12.35 -12.52 5.31
N THR A 132 -12.68 -13.03 6.50
CA THR A 132 -12.40 -12.34 7.77
C THR A 132 -11.34 -13.05 8.59
N THR A 133 -11.08 -14.33 8.32
CA THR A 133 -10.10 -15.11 9.08
C THR A 133 -9.41 -16.17 8.21
N LEU A 134 -8.14 -16.47 8.51
CA LEU A 134 -7.41 -17.61 7.92
C LEU A 134 -6.86 -18.49 9.03
N ASP A 135 -6.94 -19.82 8.88
CA ASP A 135 -6.22 -20.76 9.72
C ASP A 135 -4.94 -21.20 9.00
N ILE A 136 -3.80 -20.75 9.51
CA ILE A 136 -2.49 -21.00 8.93
C ILE A 136 -1.56 -21.51 10.03
N LEU A 137 -0.99 -22.70 9.83
CA LEU A 137 -0.08 -23.34 10.80
C LEU A 137 -0.70 -23.51 12.20
N GLY A 138 -2.02 -23.72 12.27
CA GLY A 138 -2.77 -23.83 13.52
C GLY A 138 -2.96 -22.50 14.26
N ILE A 139 -2.69 -21.38 13.59
CA ILE A 139 -2.91 -20.02 14.09
C ILE A 139 -4.05 -19.42 13.30
N LYS A 140 -5.06 -18.90 14.02
CA LYS A 140 -6.14 -18.12 13.44
C LYS A 140 -5.70 -16.66 13.29
N LEU A 141 -5.57 -16.21 12.07
CA LEU A 141 -5.25 -14.81 11.70
C LEU A 141 -6.54 -14.08 11.32
N GLY A 142 -6.71 -12.85 11.78
CA GLY A 142 -7.76 -11.95 11.29
C GLY A 142 -7.34 -11.29 9.98
N ILE A 143 -8.28 -11.17 9.05
CA ILE A 143 -8.11 -10.48 7.77
C ILE A 143 -8.96 -9.23 7.78
N ILE A 144 -8.30 -8.07 7.80
CA ILE A 144 -8.94 -6.77 7.95
C ILE A 144 -8.91 -6.05 6.60
N PRO A 145 -10.05 -5.68 6.01
CA PRO A 145 -10.04 -4.85 4.80
C PRO A 145 -9.53 -3.45 5.15
N LEU A 146 -8.50 -2.97 4.44
CA LEU A 146 -7.92 -1.63 4.62
C LEU A 146 -7.87 -0.89 3.27
N PRO A 147 -9.02 -0.63 2.63
CA PRO A 147 -9.08 -0.07 1.28
C PRO A 147 -8.61 1.38 1.21
N GLY A 148 -8.27 1.83 -0.01
CA GLY A 148 -7.94 3.22 -0.30
C GLY A 148 -6.56 3.38 -0.93
N HIS A 149 -5.55 2.71 -0.36
CA HIS A 149 -4.19 2.72 -0.90
C HIS A 149 -4.07 1.93 -2.21
N SER A 150 -4.53 0.67 -2.23
CA SER A 150 -4.61 -0.19 -3.40
C SER A 150 -6.02 -0.78 -3.59
N MET A 151 -6.24 -1.58 -4.64
CA MET A 151 -7.57 -2.08 -5.03
C MET A 151 -8.23 -2.96 -3.95
N ASN A 152 -7.46 -3.84 -3.30
CA ASN A 152 -7.92 -4.78 -2.28
C ASN A 152 -6.83 -4.99 -1.21
N GLN A 153 -6.22 -3.91 -0.71
CA GLN A 153 -5.31 -4.02 0.43
C GLN A 153 -6.00 -4.64 1.66
N ILE A 154 -5.27 -5.53 2.33
CA ILE A 154 -5.67 -6.13 3.61
C ILE A 154 -4.61 -5.87 4.70
N GLY A 155 -5.08 -5.78 5.94
CA GLY A 155 -4.27 -5.92 7.14
C GLY A 155 -4.40 -7.32 7.74
N ILE A 156 -3.39 -7.72 8.50
CA ILE A 156 -3.31 -9.03 9.15
C ILE A 156 -3.28 -8.85 10.66
N GLU A 157 -4.27 -9.40 11.34
CA GLU A 157 -4.46 -9.30 12.78
C GLU A 157 -4.08 -10.59 13.49
N ILE A 158 -3.37 -10.45 14.62
CA ILE A 158 -3.08 -11.55 15.54
C ILE A 158 -2.74 -11.00 16.93
N ASP A 159 -3.22 -11.64 17.99
CA ASP A 159 -2.84 -11.34 19.39
C ASP A 159 -2.89 -9.84 19.75
N ASN A 160 -3.96 -9.14 19.31
CA ASN A 160 -4.13 -7.70 19.54
C ASN A 160 -3.04 -6.83 18.85
N ILE A 161 -2.46 -7.32 17.77
CA ILE A 161 -1.48 -6.64 16.92
C ILE A 161 -2.00 -6.64 15.48
N LEU A 162 -1.93 -5.49 14.81
CA LEU A 162 -2.37 -5.35 13.43
C LEU A 162 -1.20 -4.93 12.52
N PHE A 163 -0.86 -5.78 11.57
CA PHE A 163 -0.03 -5.40 10.42
C PHE A 163 -0.90 -4.67 9.41
N CYS A 164 -0.58 -3.40 9.14
CA CYS A 164 -1.50 -2.47 8.49
C CYS A 164 -1.23 -2.27 7.00
N GLY A 165 -0.20 -2.90 6.43
CA GLY A 165 0.26 -2.58 5.08
C GLY A 165 0.58 -1.09 4.94
N ASP A 166 0.15 -0.49 3.84
CA ASP A 166 0.29 0.93 3.53
C ASP A 166 -0.98 1.74 3.85
N ALA A 167 -1.86 1.21 4.70
CA ALA A 167 -3.06 1.92 5.14
C ALA A 167 -2.74 3.22 5.90
N PHE A 168 -1.57 3.25 6.55
CA PHE A 168 -0.93 4.46 7.05
C PHE A 168 0.59 4.29 7.04
N ILE A 169 1.30 5.41 7.10
CA ILE A 169 2.76 5.47 7.23
C ILE A 169 3.13 6.24 8.50
N SER A 170 4.34 6.07 9.05
CA SER A 170 4.70 6.84 10.25
C SER A 170 4.75 8.35 9.98
N GLU A 171 4.63 9.15 11.04
CA GLU A 171 4.74 10.62 10.97
C GLU A 171 6.00 11.09 10.23
N GLU A 172 7.15 10.46 10.49
CA GLU A 172 8.41 10.82 9.85
C GLU A 172 8.35 10.61 8.33
N VAL A 173 7.72 9.50 7.90
CA VAL A 173 7.56 9.17 6.48
C VAL A 173 6.54 10.13 5.87
N LEU A 174 5.40 10.36 6.51
CA LEU A 174 4.36 11.28 6.02
C LEU A 174 4.91 12.70 5.80
N LYS A 175 5.71 13.23 6.72
CA LYS A 175 6.33 14.56 6.58
C LYS A 175 7.29 14.65 5.39
N LYS A 176 7.91 13.55 4.98
CA LYS A 176 8.78 13.47 3.79
C LYS A 176 7.95 13.33 2.51
N HIS A 177 6.83 12.62 2.57
CA HIS A 177 5.94 12.34 1.45
C HIS A 177 4.73 13.27 1.45
N LYS A 178 4.92 14.48 0.94
CA LYS A 178 3.91 15.57 0.95
C LYS A 178 2.58 15.24 0.27
N ILE A 179 2.59 14.31 -0.69
CA ILE A 179 1.41 13.82 -1.40
C ILE A 179 1.47 12.29 -1.34
N PRO A 180 0.83 11.65 -0.35
CA PRO A 180 0.82 10.20 -0.22
C PRO A 180 0.02 9.56 -1.37
N PHE A 181 0.39 8.33 -1.72
CA PHE A 181 -0.28 7.59 -2.78
C PHE A 181 -1.54 6.90 -2.25
N HIS A 182 -2.67 7.21 -2.87
CA HIS A 182 -3.94 6.53 -2.66
C HIS A 182 -4.69 6.42 -4.00
N MET A 183 -5.36 5.29 -4.23
CA MET A 183 -6.20 5.07 -5.41
C MET A 183 -7.65 5.52 -5.19
N ASP A 184 -8.12 5.52 -3.94
CA ASP A 184 -9.49 5.90 -3.57
C ASP A 184 -9.49 6.65 -2.23
N ILE A 185 -9.73 7.97 -2.29
CA ILE A 185 -9.69 8.85 -1.11
C ILE A 185 -10.90 8.62 -0.19
N ASN A 186 -12.07 8.33 -0.74
CA ASN A 186 -13.26 8.07 0.07
C ASN A 186 -13.08 6.80 0.90
N ARG A 187 -12.57 5.74 0.27
CA ARG A 187 -12.25 4.48 0.97
C ARG A 187 -11.07 4.63 1.93
N GLN A 188 -10.06 5.43 1.59
CA GLN A 188 -8.97 5.74 2.51
C GLN A 188 -9.49 6.41 3.79
N ARG A 189 -10.43 7.36 3.68
CA ARG A 189 -11.06 8.01 4.84
C ARG A 189 -11.87 7.02 5.68
N GLU A 190 -12.55 6.06 5.07
CA GLU A 190 -13.22 4.98 5.80
C GLU A 190 -12.23 4.14 6.62
N THR A 191 -11.10 3.77 6.03
CA THR A 191 -10.02 3.05 6.72
C THR A 191 -9.44 3.87 7.87
N LEU A 192 -9.14 5.15 7.65
CA LEU A 192 -8.62 6.06 8.67
C LEU A 192 -9.64 6.25 9.81
N GLN A 193 -10.92 6.45 9.50
CA GLN A 193 -11.96 6.55 10.52
C GLN A 193 -12.10 5.24 11.31
N TRP A 194 -12.04 4.09 10.64
CA TRP A 194 -12.07 2.79 11.29
C TRP A 194 -10.92 2.62 12.27
N PHE A 195 -9.71 3.09 11.96
CA PHE A 195 -8.60 3.07 12.92
C PHE A 195 -8.92 3.84 14.21
N MET A 196 -9.58 4.99 14.13
CA MET A 196 -10.00 5.78 15.30
C MET A 196 -11.00 5.03 16.20
N ASP A 197 -11.73 4.08 15.63
CA ASP A 197 -12.75 3.28 16.32
C ASP A 197 -12.20 1.94 16.84
N THR A 198 -10.91 1.66 16.67
CA THR A 198 -10.25 0.40 17.06
C THR A 198 -9.18 0.59 18.12
N ALA A 199 -8.89 -0.48 18.85
CA ALA A 199 -7.90 -0.48 19.91
C ALA A 199 -7.04 -1.75 19.86
N TYR A 200 -6.02 -1.74 19.01
CA TYR A 200 -4.94 -2.72 19.03
C TYR A 200 -3.84 -2.30 19.99
N GLY A 201 -3.12 -3.27 20.57
CA GLY A 201 -1.94 -3.02 21.37
C GLY A 201 -0.77 -2.50 20.53
N TRP A 202 -0.69 -2.93 19.27
CA TRP A 202 0.27 -2.41 18.31
C TRP A 202 -0.33 -2.34 16.91
N TYR A 203 -0.03 -1.24 16.22
CA TYR A 203 -0.24 -1.05 14.79
C TYR A 203 1.13 -1.01 14.12
N ILE A 204 1.36 -1.91 13.18
CA ILE A 204 2.64 -2.06 12.47
C ILE A 204 2.43 -1.60 11.03
N PRO A 205 2.87 -0.38 10.66
CA PRO A 205 2.84 0.06 9.27
C PRO A 205 3.95 -0.61 8.49
N SER A 206 3.79 -0.68 7.17
CA SER A 206 4.86 -1.08 6.27
C SER A 206 5.98 -0.06 6.22
N HIS A 207 5.70 1.24 6.37
CA HIS A 207 6.74 2.28 6.38
C HIS A 207 6.79 3.05 7.70
N GLY A 208 7.98 3.02 8.33
CA GLY A 208 8.26 3.73 9.57
C GLY A 208 8.17 2.84 10.81
N GLU A 209 8.03 3.44 12.00
CA GLU A 209 8.01 2.68 13.26
C GLU A 209 6.58 2.29 13.68
N PRO A 210 6.41 1.12 14.33
CA PRO A 210 5.14 0.72 14.95
C PRO A 210 4.65 1.71 16.01
N VAL A 211 3.34 1.76 16.21
CA VAL A 211 2.69 2.63 17.21
C VAL A 211 1.70 1.87 18.09
N GLU A 212 1.62 2.24 19.36
CA GLU A 212 0.59 1.73 20.30
C GLU A 212 -0.67 2.62 20.30
N ARG A 213 -0.51 3.88 19.87
CA ARG A 213 -1.58 4.87 19.76
C ARG A 213 -1.62 5.41 18.34
N ILE A 214 -2.68 5.09 17.61
CA ILE A 214 -2.82 5.40 16.19
C ILE A 214 -3.51 6.76 15.94
N ASP A 215 -4.19 7.30 16.96
CA ASP A 215 -5.06 8.49 16.84
C ASP A 215 -4.35 9.69 16.19
N GLU A 216 -3.16 10.02 16.68
CA GLU A 216 -2.40 11.19 16.22
C GLU A 216 -1.92 11.02 14.78
N VAL A 217 -1.40 9.85 14.43
CA VAL A 217 -0.91 9.59 13.07
C VAL A 217 -2.05 9.51 12.06
N VAL A 218 -3.20 8.96 12.45
CA VAL A 218 -4.40 8.94 11.60
C VAL A 218 -4.95 10.34 11.39
N GLN A 219 -5.02 11.18 12.43
CA GLN A 219 -5.44 12.56 12.27
C GLN A 219 -4.52 13.32 11.31
N MET A 220 -3.20 13.13 11.40
CA MET A 220 -2.26 13.71 10.45
C MET A 220 -2.52 13.27 9.01
N HIS A 221 -2.91 12.02 8.76
CA HIS A 221 -3.29 11.58 7.41
C HIS A 221 -4.58 12.27 6.96
N MET A 222 -5.61 12.32 7.80
CA MET A 222 -6.87 13.02 7.49
C MET A 222 -6.62 14.48 7.11
N ASP A 223 -5.79 15.18 7.88
CA ASP A 223 -5.40 16.57 7.62
C ASP A 223 -4.70 16.72 6.27
N VAL A 224 -3.77 15.81 5.93
CA VAL A 224 -3.10 15.82 4.61
C VAL A 224 -4.10 15.61 3.47
N LEU A 225 -5.07 14.71 3.62
CA LEU A 225 -6.11 14.50 2.61
C LEU A 225 -6.96 15.76 2.41
N ASP A 226 -7.36 16.40 3.52
CA ASP A 226 -8.12 17.65 3.52
C ASP A 226 -7.33 18.79 2.88
N ASP A 227 -6.06 18.95 3.22
CA ASP A 227 -5.18 19.99 2.67
C ASP A 227 -5.03 19.87 1.16
N ILE A 228 -4.86 18.66 0.62
CA ILE A 228 -4.75 18.43 -0.83
C ILE A 228 -6.07 18.77 -1.53
N GLU A 229 -7.20 18.35 -0.98
CA GLU A 229 -8.52 18.70 -1.51
C GLU A 229 -8.77 20.21 -1.49
N GLN A 230 -8.42 20.88 -0.39
CA GLN A 230 -8.50 22.34 -0.30
C GLN A 230 -7.59 23.04 -1.30
N CYS A 231 -6.38 22.52 -1.51
CA CYS A 231 -5.47 23.00 -2.55
C CYS A 231 -6.14 22.90 -3.94
N ILE A 232 -6.73 21.76 -4.29
CA ILE A 232 -7.44 21.57 -5.57
C ILE A 232 -8.58 22.60 -5.73
N LEU A 233 -9.41 22.78 -4.71
CA LEU A 233 -10.51 23.75 -4.74
C LEU A 233 -10.00 25.19 -4.94
N GLN A 234 -8.92 25.57 -4.26
CA GLN A 234 -8.30 26.89 -4.43
C GLN A 234 -7.76 27.12 -5.84
N GLN A 235 -7.29 26.06 -6.52
CA GLN A 235 -6.85 26.14 -7.91
C GLN A 235 -8.01 26.33 -8.90
N LEU A 236 -9.27 26.09 -8.49
CA LEU A 236 -10.45 26.14 -9.36
C LEU A 236 -11.18 27.48 -9.35
N SER A 237 -10.48 28.59 -9.08
CA SER A 237 -11.01 29.95 -9.32
C SER A 237 -11.39 30.19 -10.79
N TRP A 238 -10.80 29.41 -11.69
CA TRP A 238 -11.19 29.25 -13.09
C TRP A 238 -11.09 27.76 -13.45
N LYS A 239 -11.76 27.33 -14.53
CA LYS A 239 -11.73 25.94 -14.97
C LYS A 239 -10.32 25.47 -15.33
N LYS A 240 -9.94 24.27 -14.90
CA LYS A 240 -8.63 23.67 -15.19
C LYS A 240 -8.77 22.25 -15.71
N THR A 241 -7.86 21.82 -16.59
CA THR A 241 -7.78 20.41 -16.97
C THR A 241 -7.20 19.56 -15.83
N THR A 242 -7.34 18.25 -15.93
CA THR A 242 -6.72 17.30 -14.98
C THR A 242 -5.21 17.54 -14.87
N GLU A 243 -4.49 17.65 -15.98
CA GLU A 243 -3.04 17.87 -16.01
C GLU A 243 -2.64 19.21 -15.40
N GLN A 244 -3.46 20.25 -15.61
CA GLN A 244 -3.25 21.56 -14.99
C GLN A 244 -3.42 21.52 -13.47
N LEU A 245 -4.38 20.74 -12.96
CA LEU A 245 -4.54 20.52 -11.52
C LEU A 245 -3.39 19.70 -10.94
N VAL A 246 -3.00 18.59 -11.60
CA VAL A 246 -1.84 17.78 -11.19
C VAL A 246 -0.59 18.65 -11.07
N LYS A 247 -0.32 19.48 -12.08
CA LYS A 247 0.79 20.44 -12.03
C LYS A 247 0.65 21.42 -10.86
N ALA A 248 -0.51 22.05 -10.68
CA ALA A 248 -0.71 23.09 -9.68
C ALA A 248 -0.57 22.58 -8.24
N VAL A 249 -1.07 21.37 -7.96
CA VAL A 249 -0.89 20.69 -6.66
C VAL A 249 0.59 20.39 -6.44
N CYS A 250 1.28 19.77 -7.40
CA CYS A 250 2.72 19.50 -7.29
C CYS A 250 3.53 20.79 -7.04
N ASP A 251 3.24 21.87 -7.77
CA ASP A 251 3.90 23.17 -7.58
C ASP A 251 3.65 23.72 -6.16
N THR A 252 2.41 23.63 -5.64
CA THR A 252 2.02 24.11 -4.30
C THR A 252 2.79 23.39 -3.20
N TYR A 253 2.95 22.08 -3.32
CA TYR A 253 3.73 21.27 -2.37
C TYR A 253 5.23 21.26 -2.68
N GLY A 254 5.69 21.97 -3.72
CA GLY A 254 7.11 22.01 -4.12
C GLY A 254 7.65 20.63 -4.55
N VAL A 255 6.80 19.77 -5.09
CA VAL A 255 7.17 18.45 -5.60
C VAL A 255 7.67 18.60 -7.04
N GLN A 256 8.95 18.29 -7.25
CA GLN A 256 9.54 18.23 -8.58
C GLN A 256 9.40 16.82 -9.14
N VAL A 257 8.69 16.69 -10.25
CA VAL A 257 8.47 15.40 -10.93
C VAL A 257 9.59 15.17 -11.94
N SER A 258 10.44 14.17 -11.70
CA SER A 258 11.67 13.95 -12.48
C SER A 258 11.69 12.65 -13.27
N SER A 259 10.64 11.82 -13.17
CA SER A 259 10.50 10.56 -13.91
C SER A 259 9.05 10.29 -14.29
N LEU A 260 8.85 9.46 -15.32
CA LEU A 260 7.51 9.11 -15.77
C LEU A 260 6.75 8.26 -14.73
N GLY A 261 7.45 7.39 -14.00
CA GLY A 261 6.84 6.60 -12.91
C GLY A 261 6.29 7.49 -11.80
N GLN A 262 7.08 8.46 -11.35
CA GLN A 262 6.63 9.44 -10.35
C GLN A 262 5.44 10.27 -10.86
N TYR A 263 5.45 10.66 -12.13
CA TYR A 263 4.33 11.39 -12.74
C TYR A 263 3.02 10.59 -12.64
N TYR A 264 3.00 9.32 -13.05
CA TYR A 264 1.76 8.53 -13.05
C TYR A 264 1.26 8.18 -11.65
N LEU A 265 2.16 8.02 -10.67
CA LEU A 265 1.75 7.84 -9.27
C LEU A 265 1.10 9.11 -8.72
N LEU A 266 1.71 10.28 -8.93
CA LEU A 266 1.16 11.57 -8.51
C LEU A 266 -0.13 11.91 -9.25
N HIS A 267 -0.19 11.62 -10.56
CA HIS A 267 -1.39 11.79 -11.36
C HIS A 267 -2.53 10.94 -10.79
N THR A 268 -2.29 9.66 -10.50
CA THR A 268 -3.30 8.74 -9.95
C THR A 268 -3.85 9.25 -8.62
N THR A 269 -2.99 9.60 -7.67
CA THR A 269 -3.45 10.07 -6.35
C THR A 269 -4.20 11.41 -6.44
N ILE A 270 -3.73 12.36 -7.25
CA ILE A 270 -4.43 13.65 -7.42
C ILE A 270 -5.77 13.46 -8.13
N VAL A 271 -5.85 12.55 -9.12
CA VAL A 271 -7.12 12.20 -9.75
C VAL A 271 -8.07 11.51 -8.76
N ALA A 272 -7.57 10.71 -7.82
CA ALA A 272 -8.38 10.14 -6.76
C ALA A 272 -9.01 11.24 -5.87
N HIS A 273 -8.25 12.28 -5.51
CA HIS A 273 -8.80 13.45 -4.80
C HIS A 273 -9.84 14.23 -5.64
N ILE A 274 -9.59 14.41 -6.93
CA ILE A 274 -10.56 15.02 -7.85
C ILE A 274 -11.86 14.19 -7.89
N GLY A 275 -11.75 12.86 -7.96
CA GLY A 275 -12.89 11.94 -7.91
C GLY A 275 -13.70 12.10 -6.63
N ALA A 276 -13.06 12.10 -5.47
CA ALA A 276 -13.73 12.30 -4.19
C ALA A 276 -14.46 13.65 -4.08
N LEU A 277 -13.83 14.74 -4.55
CA LEU A 277 -14.46 16.06 -4.63
C LEU A 277 -15.67 16.08 -5.57
N ALA A 278 -15.61 15.34 -6.67
CA ALA A 278 -16.70 15.23 -7.64
C ALA A 278 -17.88 14.40 -7.08
N ASP A 279 -17.60 13.30 -6.38
CA ASP A 279 -18.62 12.49 -5.68
C ASP A 279 -19.34 13.30 -4.60
N MET A 280 -18.60 14.17 -3.90
CA MET A 280 -19.15 15.15 -2.95
C MET A 280 -19.87 16.33 -3.62
N GLN A 281 -19.95 16.38 -4.95
CA GLN A 281 -20.55 17.48 -5.73
C GLN A 281 -19.92 18.86 -5.47
N LYS A 282 -18.68 18.92 -4.98
CA LYS A 282 -17.94 20.18 -4.81
C LYS A 282 -17.36 20.69 -6.12
N ILE A 283 -17.06 19.77 -7.05
CA ILE A 283 -16.59 20.08 -8.39
C ILE A 283 -17.35 19.23 -9.42
N ARG A 284 -17.30 19.65 -10.69
CA ARG A 284 -17.88 18.89 -11.81
C ARG A 284 -16.94 18.90 -13.01
N ALA A 285 -16.98 17.82 -13.78
CA ALA A 285 -16.30 17.69 -15.06
C ALA A 285 -17.17 18.23 -16.21
N GLN A 286 -16.53 18.86 -17.19
CA GLN A 286 -17.11 19.26 -18.46
C GLN A 286 -16.13 18.92 -19.59
N VAL A 287 -16.64 18.36 -20.69
CA VAL A 287 -15.83 18.12 -21.88
C VAL A 287 -15.99 19.30 -22.83
N GLU A 288 -14.90 20.00 -23.11
CA GLU A 288 -14.86 21.12 -24.05
C GLU A 288 -13.59 21.04 -24.89
N ASN A 289 -13.69 21.30 -26.21
CA ASN A 289 -12.55 21.28 -27.13
C ASN A 289 -11.67 20.01 -26.96
N ASN A 290 -12.32 18.84 -26.81
CA ASN A 290 -11.70 17.53 -26.59
C ASN A 290 -10.83 17.42 -25.33
N GLN A 291 -11.07 18.26 -24.33
CA GLN A 291 -10.39 18.23 -23.02
C GLN A 291 -11.41 18.10 -21.89
N VAL A 292 -11.03 17.44 -20.81
CA VAL A 292 -11.80 17.40 -19.56
C VAL A 292 -11.39 18.60 -18.71
N TYR A 293 -12.34 19.45 -18.38
CA TYR A 293 -12.19 20.57 -17.46
C TYR A 293 -12.96 20.33 -16.17
N TRP A 294 -12.38 20.74 -15.05
CA TRP A 294 -13.00 20.74 -13.74
C TRP A 294 -13.36 22.16 -13.33
N THR A 295 -14.52 22.33 -12.70
CA THR A 295 -15.02 23.60 -12.14
C THR A 295 -15.65 23.35 -10.79
N MET A 296 -15.60 24.34 -9.88
CA MET A 296 -16.42 24.31 -8.67
C MET A 296 -17.91 24.36 -9.05
N VAL A 297 -18.74 23.71 -8.24
CA VAL A 297 -20.21 23.70 -8.36
C VAL A 297 -20.82 24.87 -7.63
#